data_AF-A0A382J168-F1
#
_entry.id   AF-A0A382J168-F1
#
_cell.length_a   1.000
_cell.length_b   1.000
_cell.length_c   1.000
_cell.angle_alpha   90.00
_cell.angle_beta   90.00
_cell.angle_gamma   90.00
#
_symmetry.space_group_name_H-M   'P 1'
#
loop_
_entity.id
_entity.type
_entity.pdbx_description
1 polymer ?
#
loop_
_entity_poly.entity_id
_entity_poly.type
_entity_poly.pdbx_seq_one_letter_code
_entity_poly.pdbx_strand_id
1 'polypeptide(L)'
;AMSDDEIAEAIERSPDAVAQRRANRPQRDTNTKMNDFVVQLHEKHFWETVQRSLLKEELSVFENSWASLYAQFVHQGVTATDEIMMKDVIIEDILLHRALEEKRKIIEEIQDQENEMDRIKLIPMANRTQQEVDSAVNAHRTVVQLRGAQEAYTKEINDIKKTKDGKFKDLKATRQERLKVVEESGKNIFALIKHLDERKQRESEGRMTGLVYEAARIKQKELEEYTTFADKEVDRPWMTPESELVHEQKEADARADTEIDKKT
;
A
#
# COMPACT_ATOMS: atom_id res chain seq x y z
N ALA A 1 33.70 -3.35 -4.18
CA ALA A 1 33.86 -2.06 -3.48
C ALA A 1 34.97 -2.26 -2.44
N MET A 2 35.99 -1.39 -2.40
CA MET A 2 37.08 -1.50 -1.41
C MET A 2 36.55 -1.33 0.01
N SER A 3 37.11 -2.09 0.95
CA SER A 3 36.75 -2.01 2.37
C SER A 3 37.20 -0.67 2.97
N ASP A 4 36.61 -0.26 4.10
CA ASP A 4 37.03 0.97 4.78
C ASP A 4 38.48 0.91 5.26
N ASP A 5 38.97 -0.29 5.59
CA ASP A 5 40.35 -0.53 6.01
C ASP A 5 41.34 -0.39 4.84
N GLU A 6 40.99 -0.89 3.66
CA GLU A 6 41.82 -0.76 2.44
C GLU A 6 41.96 0.69 2.00
N ILE A 7 40.92 1.50 2.17
CA ILE A 7 40.92 2.93 1.84
C ILE A 7 41.67 3.75 2.90
N ALA A 8 41.56 3.35 4.16
CA ALA A 8 42.30 3.94 5.27
C ALA A 8 43.81 3.76 5.10
N GLU A 9 44.23 2.57 4.67
CA GLU A 9 45.63 2.24 4.41
C GLU A 9 46.18 2.98 3.18
N ALA A 10 45.39 3.11 2.11
CA ALA A 10 45.78 3.85 0.91
C ALA A 10 45.88 5.38 1.10
N ILE A 11 45.20 5.94 2.10
CA ILE A 11 45.10 7.40 2.35
C ILE A 11 45.79 7.78 3.68
N GLU A 12 46.51 6.84 4.31
CA GLU A 12 47.21 7.02 5.60
C GLU A 12 46.31 7.66 6.69
N ARG A 13 45.07 7.19 6.80
CA ARG A 13 44.08 7.71 7.75
C ARG A 13 43.52 6.58 8.62
N SER A 14 42.96 6.94 9.77
CA SER A 14 42.24 5.98 10.61
C SER A 14 40.99 5.45 9.88
N PRO A 15 40.71 4.13 9.92
CA PRO A 15 39.48 3.54 9.40
C PRO A 15 38.21 4.23 9.92
N ASP A 16 38.23 4.68 11.18
CA ASP A 16 37.11 5.40 11.79
C ASP A 16 36.87 6.76 11.14
N ALA A 17 37.93 7.44 10.69
CA ALA A 17 37.81 8.70 9.96
C ALA A 17 37.26 8.51 8.52
N VAL A 18 37.55 7.36 7.90
CA VAL A 18 37.00 6.99 6.60
C VAL A 18 35.53 6.60 6.74
N ALA A 19 35.18 5.81 7.77
CA ALA A 19 33.81 5.44 8.09
C ALA A 19 32.93 6.68 8.39
N GLN A 20 33.42 7.62 9.21
CA GLN A 20 32.72 8.87 9.47
C GLN A 20 32.54 9.73 8.22
N ARG A 21 33.52 9.78 7.30
CA ARG A 21 33.38 10.50 6.02
C ARG A 21 32.46 9.80 5.02
N ARG A 22 32.38 8.47 5.07
CA ARG A 22 31.46 7.68 4.24
C ARG A 22 30.03 7.84 4.75
N ALA A 23 29.83 7.88 6.06
CA ALA A 23 28.55 8.20 6.71
C ALA A 23 28.12 9.67 6.49
N ASN A 24 29.06 10.61 6.52
CA ASN A 24 28.85 12.04 6.25
C ASN A 24 29.14 12.41 4.79
N ARG A 25 28.98 11.47 3.83
CA ARG A 25 29.17 11.79 2.41
C ARG A 25 28.30 13.00 2.08
N PRO A 26 28.87 14.11 1.59
CA PRO A 26 28.07 15.27 1.24
C PRO A 26 27.06 14.83 0.18
N GLN A 27 25.79 15.17 0.42
CA GLN A 27 24.54 15.18 -0.38
C GLN A 27 24.60 15.25 -1.93
N ARG A 28 25.65 14.76 -2.57
CA ARG A 28 25.92 14.84 -4.01
C ARG A 28 25.20 13.72 -4.76
N ASP A 29 25.15 12.52 -4.17
CA ASP A 29 24.38 11.39 -4.70
C ASP A 29 22.86 11.62 -4.59
N THR A 30 22.39 12.32 -3.54
CA THR A 30 20.98 12.72 -3.40
C THR A 30 20.57 13.78 -4.40
N ASN A 31 21.43 14.77 -4.67
CA ASN A 31 21.11 15.83 -5.63
C ASN A 31 21.06 15.32 -7.07
N THR A 32 21.87 14.30 -7.40
CA THR A 32 21.87 13.66 -8.72
C THR A 32 20.55 12.91 -8.97
N LYS A 33 20.09 12.09 -8.01
CA LYS A 33 18.80 11.39 -8.12
C LYS A 33 17.61 12.32 -8.15
N MET A 34 17.68 13.44 -7.41
CA MET A 34 16.61 14.43 -7.38
C MET A 34 16.50 15.15 -8.72
N ASN A 35 17.63 15.46 -9.36
CA ASN A 35 17.66 15.97 -10.73
C ASN A 35 17.10 14.97 -11.75
N ASP A 36 17.37 13.67 -11.59
CA ASP A 36 16.82 12.64 -12.49
C ASP A 36 15.28 12.61 -12.45
N PHE A 37 14.67 12.83 -11.28
CA PHE A 37 13.21 12.90 -11.15
C PHE A 37 12.62 14.17 -11.79
N VAL A 38 13.37 15.27 -11.82
CA VAL A 38 12.97 16.50 -12.51
C VAL A 38 13.05 16.31 -14.03
N VAL A 39 14.08 15.65 -14.54
CA VAL A 39 14.15 15.31 -15.97
C VAL A 39 12.98 14.41 -16.37
N GLN A 40 12.68 13.38 -15.58
CA GLN A 40 11.52 12.51 -15.81
C GLN A 40 10.19 13.26 -15.74
N LEU A 41 10.09 14.29 -14.89
CA LEU A 41 8.91 15.14 -14.81
C LEU A 41 8.68 15.90 -16.13
N HIS A 42 9.74 16.42 -16.75
CA HIS A 42 9.63 17.19 -17.99
C HIS A 42 9.15 16.35 -19.18
N GLU A 43 9.35 15.02 -19.12
CA GLU A 43 8.85 14.07 -20.11
C GLU A 43 7.36 13.70 -19.90
N LYS A 44 6.75 14.10 -18.78
CA LYS A 44 5.35 13.77 -18.49
C LYS A 44 4.39 14.56 -19.36
N HIS A 45 3.31 13.90 -19.79
CA HIS A 45 2.28 14.48 -20.65
C HIS A 45 1.60 15.74 -20.07
N PHE A 46 1.63 15.92 -18.75
CA PHE A 46 0.99 17.06 -18.08
C PHE A 46 1.94 18.24 -17.85
N TRP A 47 3.24 18.09 -18.16
CA TRP A 47 4.25 19.10 -17.88
C TRP A 47 3.95 20.43 -18.57
N GLU A 48 3.60 20.40 -19.86
CA GLU A 48 3.23 21.62 -20.59
C GLU A 48 2.03 22.36 -19.99
N THR A 49 1.09 21.62 -19.38
CA THR A 49 -0.07 22.20 -18.70
C THR A 49 0.36 22.87 -17.40
N VAL A 50 1.27 22.23 -16.65
CA VAL A 50 1.85 22.80 -15.43
C VAL A 50 2.57 24.11 -15.75
N GLN A 51 3.41 24.12 -16.79
CA GLN A 51 4.13 25.30 -17.26
C GLN A 51 3.21 26.46 -17.66
N ARG A 52 2.03 26.15 -18.22
CA ARG A 52 1.02 27.17 -18.58
C ARG A 52 0.24 27.70 -17.38
N SER A 53 0.09 26.91 -16.32
CA SER A 53 -0.71 27.26 -15.14
C SER A 53 0.05 28.04 -14.07
N LEU A 54 1.39 27.91 -14.01
CA LEU A 54 2.24 28.45 -12.97
C LEU A 54 3.15 29.58 -13.48
N LEU A 55 3.58 30.45 -12.56
CA LEU A 55 4.59 31.47 -12.85
C LEU A 55 5.98 30.84 -12.93
N LYS A 56 6.91 31.48 -13.66
CA LYS A 56 8.28 30.97 -13.83
C LYS A 56 9.01 30.71 -12.51
N GLU A 57 8.81 31.58 -11.53
CA GLU A 57 9.42 31.47 -10.20
C GLU A 57 8.86 30.27 -9.43
N GLU A 58 7.57 29.99 -9.58
CA GLU A 58 6.86 28.87 -8.94
C GLU A 58 7.20 27.51 -9.56
N LEU A 59 7.66 27.46 -10.81
CA LEU A 59 8.06 26.20 -11.46
C LEU A 59 9.20 25.52 -10.69
N SER A 60 10.16 26.30 -10.18
CA SER A 60 11.25 25.77 -9.36
C SER A 60 10.73 25.12 -8.07
N VAL A 61 9.70 25.72 -7.46
CA VAL A 61 9.04 25.19 -6.26
C VAL A 61 8.30 23.90 -6.58
N PHE A 62 7.62 23.87 -7.73
CA PHE A 62 6.94 22.67 -8.23
C PHE A 62 7.92 21.52 -8.45
N GLU A 63 9.03 21.74 -9.17
CA GLU A 63 10.04 20.72 -9.48
C GLU A 63 10.66 20.13 -8.20
N ASN A 64 11.02 20.98 -7.25
CA ASN A 64 11.57 20.54 -5.97
C ASN A 64 10.55 19.73 -5.14
N SER A 65 9.30 20.20 -5.11
CA SER A 65 8.21 19.52 -4.39
C SER A 65 7.88 18.18 -5.02
N TRP A 66 7.86 18.13 -6.36
CA TRP A 66 7.69 16.91 -7.13
C TRP A 66 8.80 15.91 -6.85
N ALA A 67 10.06 16.31 -6.97
CA ALA A 67 11.19 15.41 -6.77
C ALA A 67 11.22 14.86 -5.33
N SER A 68 10.89 15.69 -4.34
CA SER A 68 10.75 15.28 -2.93
C SER A 68 9.64 14.25 -2.72
N LEU A 69 8.42 14.53 -3.22
CA LEU A 69 7.29 13.61 -3.06
C LEU A 69 7.51 12.32 -3.87
N TYR A 70 8.05 12.42 -5.08
CA TYR A 70 8.31 11.27 -5.94
C TYR A 70 9.38 10.36 -5.33
N ALA A 71 10.45 10.92 -4.74
CA ALA A 71 11.48 10.17 -4.05
C ALA A 71 10.92 9.36 -2.86
N GLN A 72 9.92 9.87 -2.14
CA GLN A 72 9.24 9.12 -1.07
C GLN A 72 8.45 7.93 -1.60
N PHE A 73 7.98 8.01 -2.84
CA PHE A 73 7.04 7.06 -3.40
C PHE A 73 7.66 6.06 -4.37
N VAL A 74 8.82 6.36 -4.95
CA VAL A 74 9.49 5.54 -5.97
C VAL A 74 9.72 4.09 -5.52
N HIS A 75 10.08 3.88 -4.26
CA HIS A 75 10.41 2.54 -3.72
C HIS A 75 9.20 1.60 -3.62
N GLN A 76 7.98 2.13 -3.58
CA GLN A 76 6.75 1.35 -3.46
C GLN A 76 5.96 1.29 -4.77
N GLY A 77 6.52 1.82 -5.86
CA GLY A 77 5.83 1.99 -7.13
C GLY A 77 4.92 3.22 -7.13
N VAL A 78 4.98 3.98 -8.22
CA VAL A 78 4.14 5.15 -8.48
C VAL A 78 3.28 4.83 -9.69
N THR A 79 1.95 4.87 -9.52
CA THR A 79 1.01 4.69 -10.64
C THR A 79 0.74 6.01 -11.34
N ALA A 80 0.23 5.98 -12.58
CA ALA A 80 -0.17 7.20 -13.29
C ALA A 80 -1.21 8.02 -12.49
N THR A 81 -2.10 7.37 -11.73
CA THR A 81 -3.05 8.05 -10.86
C THR A 81 -2.35 8.77 -9.70
N ASP A 82 -1.31 8.16 -9.10
CA ASP A 82 -0.51 8.81 -8.06
C ASP A 82 0.21 10.05 -8.60
N GLU A 83 0.75 9.96 -9.82
CA GLU A 83 1.41 11.10 -10.48
C GLU A 83 0.44 12.27 -10.68
N ILE A 84 -0.78 12.00 -11.12
CA ILE A 84 -1.82 13.03 -11.28
C ILE A 84 -2.20 13.64 -9.92
N MET A 85 -2.41 12.81 -8.90
CA MET A 85 -2.77 13.28 -7.56
C MET A 85 -1.65 14.09 -6.91
N MET A 86 -0.38 13.67 -7.06
CA MET A 86 0.78 14.43 -6.61
C MET A 86 0.85 15.78 -7.29
N LYS A 87 0.71 15.82 -8.62
CA LYS A 87 0.68 17.06 -9.40
C LYS A 87 -0.41 18.01 -8.89
N ASP A 88 -1.62 17.51 -8.68
CA ASP A 88 -2.74 18.29 -8.14
C ASP A 88 -2.44 18.85 -6.74
N VAL A 89 -1.90 18.03 -5.82
CA VAL A 89 -1.57 18.47 -4.45
C VAL A 89 -0.49 19.55 -4.45
N ILE A 90 0.53 19.43 -5.30
CA ILE A 90 1.60 20.44 -5.41
C ILE A 90 1.05 21.74 -6.00
N ILE A 91 0.20 21.67 -7.03
CA ILE A 91 -0.44 22.86 -7.60
C ILE A 91 -1.28 23.56 -6.54
N GLU A 92 -2.09 22.82 -5.78
CA GLU A 92 -2.91 23.40 -4.71
C GLU A 92 -2.07 24.04 -3.60
N ASP A 93 -0.91 23.47 -3.29
CA ASP A 93 0.03 24.08 -2.34
C ASP A 93 0.60 25.41 -2.85
N ILE A 94 0.96 25.49 -4.13
CA ILE A 94 1.45 26.73 -4.75
C ILE A 94 0.34 27.79 -4.79
N LEU A 95 -0.88 27.41 -5.19
CA LEU A 95 -2.03 28.31 -5.19
C LEU A 95 -2.37 28.82 -3.78
N LEU A 96 -2.24 27.95 -2.77
CA LEU A 96 -2.40 28.34 -1.36
C LEU A 96 -1.36 29.39 -0.96
N HIS A 97 -0.09 29.18 -1.29
CA HIS A 97 0.95 30.18 -1.01
C HIS A 97 0.69 31.51 -1.71
N ARG A 98 0.24 31.49 -2.97
CA ARG A 98 -0.13 32.70 -3.70
C ARG A 98 -1.29 33.44 -3.03
N ALA A 99 -2.36 32.74 -2.64
CA ALA A 99 -3.49 33.35 -1.94
C ALA A 99 -3.10 33.91 -0.56
N LEU A 100 -2.19 33.25 0.14
CA LEU A 100 -1.63 33.74 1.41
C LEU A 100 -0.79 35.01 1.21
N GLU A 101 -0.01 35.08 0.14
CA GLU A 101 0.78 36.26 -0.20
C GLU A 101 -0.10 37.47 -0.55
N GLU A 102 -1.13 37.27 -1.38
CA GLU A 102 -2.09 38.34 -1.71
C GLU A 102 -2.85 38.82 -0.48
N LYS A 103 -3.27 37.89 0.40
CA LYS A 103 -3.87 38.26 1.68
C LYS A 103 -2.91 39.08 2.55
N ARG A 104 -1.60 38.77 2.56
CA ARG A 104 -0.60 39.56 3.29
C ARG A 104 -0.51 40.99 2.72
N LYS A 105 -0.42 41.14 1.39
CA LYS A 105 -0.40 42.46 0.73
C LYS A 105 -1.63 43.30 1.07
N ILE A 106 -2.82 42.68 1.10
CA ILE A 106 -4.06 43.36 1.50
C ILE A 106 -3.99 43.85 2.96
N ILE A 107 -3.42 43.04 3.86
CA ILE A 107 -3.25 43.43 5.27
C ILE A 107 -2.27 44.60 5.40
N GLU A 108 -1.16 44.56 4.67
CA GLU A 108 -0.18 45.66 4.64
C GLU A 108 -0.81 46.95 4.11
N GLU A 109 -1.57 46.89 3.01
CA GLU A 109 -2.29 48.04 2.46
C GLU A 109 -3.35 48.59 3.44
N ILE A 110 -4.11 47.72 4.12
CA ILE A 110 -5.05 48.15 5.17
C ILE A 110 -4.30 48.93 6.26
N GLN A 111 -3.15 48.43 6.71
CA GLN A 111 -2.36 49.07 7.75
C GLN A 111 -1.85 50.45 7.29
N ASP A 112 -1.42 50.58 6.04
CA ASP A 112 -0.97 51.85 5.48
C ASP A 112 -2.10 52.88 5.39
N GLN A 113 -3.29 52.46 4.95
CA GLN A 113 -4.46 53.34 4.91
C GLN A 113 -4.93 53.74 6.32
N GLU A 114 -4.89 52.82 7.29
CA GLU A 114 -5.22 53.10 8.69
C GLU A 114 -4.21 54.07 9.32
N ASN A 115 -2.91 53.92 9.02
CA ASN A 115 -1.87 54.84 9.47
C ASN A 115 -2.08 56.26 8.93
N GLU A 116 -2.49 56.40 7.66
CA GLU A 116 -2.78 57.71 7.06
C GLU A 116 -4.02 58.36 7.72
N MET A 117 -5.06 57.57 7.97
CA MET A 117 -6.22 58.04 8.73
C MET A 117 -5.85 58.50 10.14
N ASP A 118 -4.98 57.77 10.84
CA ASP A 118 -4.54 58.12 12.19
C ASP A 118 -3.67 59.39 12.21
N ARG A 119 -2.83 59.60 11.19
CA ARG A 119 -2.11 60.87 11.01
C ARG A 119 -3.06 62.06 10.89
N ILE A 120 -4.11 61.94 10.08
CA ILE A 120 -5.12 63.00 9.90
C ILE A 120 -5.91 63.21 11.20
N LYS A 121 -6.18 62.14 11.97
CA LYS A 121 -6.87 62.25 13.27
C LYS A 121 -6.08 63.07 14.29
N LEU A 122 -4.74 63.04 14.25
CA LEU A 122 -3.88 63.81 15.17
C LEU A 122 -3.96 65.32 14.93
N ILE A 123 -4.37 65.76 13.73
CA ILE A 123 -4.60 67.18 13.44
C ILE A 123 -5.87 67.63 14.15
N PRO A 124 -5.84 68.69 15.00
CA PRO A 124 -7.02 69.23 15.65
C PRO A 124 -8.10 69.58 14.62
N MET A 125 -9.37 69.25 14.88
CA MET A 125 -10.47 69.48 13.93
C MET A 125 -10.54 70.93 13.41
N ALA A 126 -10.22 71.92 14.25
CA ALA A 126 -10.21 73.32 13.86
C ALA A 126 -9.14 73.68 12.81
N ASN A 127 -8.10 72.85 12.67
CA ASN A 127 -6.96 73.07 11.78
C ASN A 127 -6.97 72.12 10.56
N ARG A 128 -8.00 71.29 10.41
CA ARG A 128 -8.09 70.35 9.28
C ARG A 128 -8.51 71.06 8.00
N THR A 129 -7.81 70.78 6.92
CA THR A 129 -8.18 71.23 5.57
C THR A 129 -9.23 70.30 4.97
N GLN A 130 -10.11 70.81 4.09
CA GLN A 130 -11.10 69.98 3.38
C GLN A 130 -10.45 68.79 2.66
N GLN A 131 -9.28 68.99 2.07
CA GLN A 131 -8.50 67.91 1.42
C GLN A 131 -8.14 66.76 2.38
N GLU A 132 -7.82 67.06 3.64
CA GLU A 132 -7.49 66.04 4.64
C GLU A 132 -8.73 65.26 5.07
N VAL A 133 -9.87 65.95 5.17
CA VAL A 133 -11.17 65.31 5.44
C VAL A 133 -11.54 64.37 4.29
N ASP A 134 -11.42 64.82 3.05
CA ASP A 134 -11.73 64.02 1.87
C ASP A 134 -10.76 62.83 1.73
N SER A 135 -9.48 63.03 2.03
CA SER A 135 -8.47 61.95 2.06
C SER A 135 -8.83 60.88 3.10
N ALA A 136 -9.19 61.28 4.33
CA ALA A 136 -9.59 60.35 5.38
C ALA A 136 -10.85 59.54 5.02
N VAL A 137 -11.83 60.16 4.36
CA VAL A 137 -13.04 59.47 3.87
C VAL A 137 -12.69 58.46 2.77
N ASN A 138 -11.82 58.83 1.83
CA ASN A 138 -11.35 57.93 0.77
C ASN A 138 -10.54 56.75 1.32
N ALA A 139 -9.63 57.00 2.26
CA ALA A 139 -8.88 55.96 2.96
C ALA A 139 -9.82 55.00 3.69
N HIS A 140 -10.83 55.52 4.42
CA HIS A 140 -11.82 54.69 5.09
C HIS A 140 -12.61 53.81 4.13
N ARG A 141 -13.05 54.36 2.99
CA ARG A 141 -13.75 53.58 1.95
C ARG A 141 -12.86 52.46 1.40
N THR A 142 -11.59 52.76 1.17
CA THR A 142 -10.60 51.78 0.68
C THR A 142 -10.39 50.67 1.71
N VAL A 143 -10.25 50.99 3.00
CA VAL A 143 -10.16 50.00 4.09
C VAL A 143 -11.38 49.07 4.11
N VAL A 144 -12.60 49.61 3.97
CA VAL A 144 -13.82 48.78 3.93
C VAL A 144 -13.80 47.81 2.74
N GLN A 145 -13.37 48.27 1.56
CA GLN A 145 -13.24 47.43 0.36
C GLN A 145 -12.18 46.34 0.56
N LEU A 146 -11.01 46.70 1.07
CA LEU A 146 -9.90 45.77 1.33
C LEU A 146 -10.27 44.73 2.39
N ARG A 147 -11.01 45.09 3.43
CA ARG A 147 -11.52 44.13 4.43
C ARG A 147 -12.48 43.12 3.80
N GLY A 148 -13.32 43.55 2.85
CA GLY A 148 -14.15 42.65 2.05
C GLY A 148 -13.32 41.67 1.22
N ALA A 149 -12.28 42.16 0.55
CA ALA A 149 -11.34 41.31 -0.20
C ALA A 149 -10.59 40.33 0.72
N GLN A 150 -10.14 40.78 1.89
CA GLN A 150 -9.47 39.95 2.90
C GLN A 150 -10.36 38.79 3.36
N GLU A 151 -11.66 39.02 3.55
CA GLU A 151 -12.61 37.96 3.91
C GLU A 151 -12.80 36.96 2.76
N ALA A 152 -12.89 37.44 1.50
CA ALA A 152 -12.99 36.60 0.32
C ALA A 152 -11.76 35.67 0.18
N TYR A 153 -10.55 36.21 0.28
CA TYR A 153 -9.32 35.41 0.27
C TYR A 153 -9.24 34.44 1.45
N THR A 154 -9.77 34.81 2.61
CA THR A 154 -9.83 33.89 3.77
C THR A 154 -10.71 32.67 3.49
N LYS A 155 -11.84 32.86 2.79
CA LYS A 155 -12.72 31.75 2.37
C LYS A 155 -12.01 30.88 1.33
N GLU A 156 -11.44 31.49 0.29
CA GLU A 156 -10.68 30.78 -0.75
C GLU A 156 -9.52 29.96 -0.17
N ILE A 157 -8.73 30.53 0.75
CA ILE A 157 -7.64 29.84 1.46
C ILE A 157 -8.16 28.61 2.20
N ASN A 158 -9.29 28.72 2.90
CA ASN A 158 -9.85 27.58 3.64
C ASN A 158 -10.36 26.49 2.70
N ASP A 159 -10.94 26.87 1.56
CA ASP A 159 -11.40 25.93 0.54
C ASP A 159 -10.22 25.19 -0.11
N ILE A 160 -9.16 25.91 -0.52
CA ILE A 160 -7.93 25.32 -1.07
C ILE A 160 -7.26 24.38 -0.05
N LYS A 161 -7.20 24.78 1.22
CA LYS A 161 -6.66 23.90 2.28
C LYS A 161 -7.46 22.60 2.40
N LYS A 162 -8.79 22.71 2.40
CA LYS A 162 -9.68 21.56 2.51
C LYS A 162 -9.54 20.61 1.32
N THR A 163 -9.46 21.12 0.08
CA THR A 163 -9.24 20.29 -1.10
C THR A 163 -7.88 19.61 -1.05
N LYS A 164 -6.84 20.34 -0.65
CA LYS A 164 -5.46 19.84 -0.57
C LYS A 164 -5.34 18.72 0.44
N ASP A 165 -5.84 18.94 1.65
CA ASP A 165 -5.80 17.94 2.73
C ASP A 165 -6.62 16.69 2.35
N GLY A 166 -7.75 16.89 1.67
CA GLY A 166 -8.56 15.80 1.10
C GLY A 166 -7.77 14.97 0.10
N LYS A 167 -7.23 15.59 -0.95
CA LYS A 167 -6.43 14.91 -1.99
C LYS A 167 -5.21 14.21 -1.41
N PHE A 168 -4.53 14.82 -0.45
CA PHE A 168 -3.36 14.23 0.20
C PHE A 168 -3.73 13.04 1.08
N LYS A 169 -4.86 13.09 1.79
CA LYS A 169 -5.40 11.96 2.54
C LYS A 169 -5.78 10.81 1.61
N ASP A 170 -6.47 11.11 0.51
CA ASP A 170 -6.89 10.10 -0.47
C ASP A 170 -5.69 9.42 -1.12
N LEU A 171 -4.65 10.19 -1.48
CA LEU A 171 -3.39 9.66 -2.01
C LEU A 171 -2.79 8.61 -1.06
N LYS A 172 -2.75 8.92 0.24
CA LYS A 172 -2.25 7.98 1.26
C LYS A 172 -3.18 6.78 1.45
N ALA A 173 -4.49 6.99 1.47
CA ALA A 173 -5.47 5.94 1.68
C ALA A 173 -5.48 4.93 0.53
N THR A 174 -5.55 5.39 -0.72
CA THR A 174 -5.49 4.53 -1.91
C THR A 174 -4.18 3.75 -1.98
N ARG A 175 -3.09 4.31 -1.46
CA ARG A 175 -1.81 3.61 -1.35
C ARG A 175 -1.84 2.53 -0.27
N GLN A 176 -2.35 2.82 0.92
CA GLN A 176 -2.49 1.84 1.99
C GLN A 176 -3.41 0.67 1.58
N GLU A 177 -4.49 0.96 0.86
CA GLU A 177 -5.40 -0.06 0.33
C GLU A 177 -4.67 -1.00 -0.63
N ARG A 178 -3.88 -0.44 -1.56
CA ARG A 178 -3.06 -1.24 -2.49
C ARG A 178 -2.03 -2.10 -1.76
N LEU A 179 -1.37 -1.56 -0.73
CA LEU A 179 -0.40 -2.32 0.05
C LEU A 179 -1.08 -3.50 0.76
N LYS A 180 -2.25 -3.30 1.36
CA LYS A 180 -3.05 -4.37 1.97
C LYS A 180 -3.44 -5.44 0.97
N VAL A 181 -3.90 -5.07 -0.23
CA VAL A 181 -4.25 -6.03 -1.29
C VAL A 181 -3.03 -6.86 -1.70
N VAL A 182 -1.84 -6.27 -1.79
CA VAL A 182 -0.59 -7.01 -2.08
C VAL A 182 -0.24 -7.97 -0.94
N GLU A 183 -0.33 -7.52 0.31
CA GLU A 183 -0.10 -8.38 1.49
C GLU A 183 -1.10 -9.54 1.57
N GLU A 184 -2.38 -9.29 1.28
CA GLU A 184 -3.44 -10.29 1.24
C GLU A 184 -3.27 -11.26 0.07
N SER A 185 -2.84 -10.78 -1.10
CA SER A 185 -2.51 -11.63 -2.25
C SER A 185 -1.36 -12.59 -1.92
N GLY A 186 -0.32 -12.10 -1.22
CA GLY A 186 0.77 -12.95 -0.71
C GLY A 186 0.26 -14.01 0.25
N LYS A 187 -0.61 -13.64 1.21
CA LYS A 187 -1.27 -14.61 2.12
C LYS A 187 -2.14 -15.63 1.37
N ASN A 188 -2.77 -15.23 0.26
CA ASN A 188 -3.59 -16.12 -0.55
C ASN A 188 -2.76 -17.20 -1.27
N ILE A 189 -1.53 -16.90 -1.70
CA ILE A 189 -0.59 -17.91 -2.23
C ILE A 189 -0.27 -18.95 -1.15
N PHE A 190 -0.04 -18.53 0.10
CA PHE A 190 0.17 -19.48 1.21
C PHE A 190 -1.08 -20.33 1.50
N ALA A 191 -2.29 -19.74 1.43
CA ALA A 191 -3.53 -20.48 1.56
C ALA A 191 -3.73 -21.52 0.44
N LEU A 192 -3.36 -21.18 -0.79
CA LEU A 192 -3.40 -22.11 -1.93
C LEU A 192 -2.41 -23.26 -1.76
N ILE A 193 -1.19 -22.99 -1.31
CA ILE A 193 -0.19 -24.02 -1.00
C ILE A 193 -0.69 -24.96 0.10
N LYS A 194 -1.25 -24.39 1.18
CA LYS A 194 -1.83 -25.18 2.28
C LYS A 194 -2.97 -26.08 1.78
N HIS A 195 -3.86 -25.57 0.95
CA HIS A 195 -4.96 -26.36 0.39
C HIS A 195 -4.46 -27.47 -0.55
N LEU A 196 -3.37 -27.24 -1.29
CA LEU A 196 -2.74 -28.29 -2.10
C LEU A 196 -2.10 -29.37 -1.22
N ASP A 197 -1.51 -29.00 -0.09
CA ASP A 197 -0.92 -29.93 0.86
C ASP A 197 -2.00 -30.79 1.54
N GLU A 198 -3.09 -30.17 2.00
CA GLU A 198 -4.27 -30.87 2.53
C GLU A 198 -4.87 -31.85 1.51
N ARG A 199 -4.86 -31.51 0.22
CA ARG A 199 -5.36 -32.40 -0.84
C ARG A 199 -4.46 -33.62 -1.03
N LYS A 200 -3.13 -33.42 -1.06
CA LYS A 200 -2.15 -34.53 -1.10
C LYS A 200 -2.26 -35.43 0.12
N GLN A 201 -2.42 -34.84 1.30
CA GLN A 201 -2.60 -35.58 2.54
C GLN A 201 -3.86 -36.44 2.50
N ARG A 202 -4.99 -35.87 2.06
CA ARG A 202 -6.26 -36.60 1.90
C ARG A 202 -6.17 -37.76 0.90
N GLU A 203 -5.45 -37.59 -0.22
CA GLU A 203 -5.22 -38.68 -1.16
C GLU A 203 -4.35 -39.80 -0.56
N SER A 204 -3.31 -39.45 0.19
CA SER A 204 -2.45 -40.42 0.87
C SER A 204 -3.23 -41.20 1.93
N GLU A 205 -4.00 -40.50 2.77
CA GLU A 205 -4.87 -41.09 3.78
C GLU A 205 -5.97 -41.96 3.15
N GLY A 206 -6.55 -41.53 2.03
CA GLY A 206 -7.53 -42.31 1.28
C GLY A 206 -6.95 -43.61 0.70
N ARG A 207 -5.72 -43.57 0.16
CA ARG A 207 -5.01 -44.77 -0.31
C ARG A 207 -4.70 -45.73 0.83
N MET A 208 -4.19 -45.21 1.94
CA MET A 208 -3.89 -46.02 3.13
C MET A 208 -5.16 -46.68 3.67
N THR A 209 -6.27 -45.93 3.74
CA THR A 209 -7.56 -46.46 4.19
C THR A 209 -8.08 -47.55 3.26
N GLY A 210 -7.97 -47.37 1.93
CA GLY A 210 -8.33 -48.40 0.95
C GLY A 210 -7.47 -49.66 1.05
N LEU A 211 -6.17 -49.51 1.26
CA LEU A 211 -5.24 -50.62 1.51
C LEU A 211 -5.59 -51.39 2.78
N VAL A 212 -5.87 -50.68 3.89
CA VAL A 212 -6.30 -51.30 5.15
C VAL A 212 -7.63 -52.02 4.98
N TYR A 213 -8.58 -51.46 4.24
CA TYR A 213 -9.86 -52.08 3.97
C TYR A 213 -9.72 -53.39 3.18
N GLU A 214 -8.93 -53.40 2.10
CA GLU A 214 -8.69 -54.63 1.34
C GLU A 214 -7.86 -55.65 2.12
N ALA A 215 -6.86 -55.21 2.90
CA ALA A 215 -6.11 -56.10 3.78
C ALA A 215 -7.03 -56.75 4.84
N ALA A 216 -7.95 -55.97 5.42
CA ALA A 216 -8.95 -56.48 6.36
C ALA A 216 -9.90 -57.46 5.67
N ARG A 217 -10.33 -57.19 4.43
CA ARG A 217 -11.21 -58.08 3.67
C ARG A 217 -10.54 -59.41 3.33
N ILE A 218 -9.27 -59.38 2.93
CA ILE A 218 -8.47 -60.58 2.67
C ILE A 218 -8.32 -61.39 3.96
N LYS A 219 -7.93 -60.73 5.06
CA LYS A 219 -7.79 -61.39 6.36
C LYS A 219 -9.10 -61.96 6.87
N GLN A 220 -10.21 -61.26 6.66
CA GLN A 220 -11.53 -61.76 7.01
C GLN A 220 -11.84 -63.06 6.27
N LYS A 221 -11.61 -63.12 4.95
CA LYS A 221 -11.80 -64.35 4.17
C LYS A 221 -10.90 -65.49 4.65
N GLU A 222 -9.63 -65.20 4.95
CA GLU A 222 -8.71 -66.21 5.50
C GLU A 222 -9.21 -66.77 6.85
N LEU A 223 -9.81 -65.93 7.69
CA LEU A 223 -10.35 -66.34 8.99
C LEU A 223 -11.72 -67.04 8.91
N GLU A 224 -12.44 -66.88 7.81
CA GLU A 224 -13.69 -67.61 7.50
C GLU A 224 -13.41 -69.01 6.92
N GLU A 225 -12.18 -69.31 6.53
CA GLU A 225 -11.73 -70.62 6.06
C GLU A 225 -11.23 -71.52 7.21
N TYR A 226 -11.28 -72.84 6.98
CA TYR A 226 -10.79 -73.82 7.96
C TYR A 226 -9.29 -73.68 8.15
N THR A 227 -8.88 -73.35 9.37
CA THR A 227 -7.47 -73.19 9.73
C THR A 227 -7.05 -74.29 10.69
N THR A 228 -5.91 -74.93 10.44
CA THR A 228 -5.33 -75.88 11.39
C THR A 228 -4.47 -75.13 12.40
N PHE A 229 -4.82 -75.24 13.68
CA PHE A 229 -4.12 -74.59 14.77
C PHE A 229 -2.89 -75.41 15.20
N ALA A 230 -2.02 -74.82 16.03
CA ALA A 230 -0.73 -75.41 16.40
C ALA A 230 -0.85 -76.75 17.18
N ASP A 231 -2.02 -76.99 17.78
CA ASP A 231 -2.43 -78.23 18.46
C ASP A 231 -2.97 -79.31 17.50
N LYS A 232 -3.02 -79.02 16.20
CA LYS A 232 -3.60 -79.83 15.11
C LYS A 232 -5.13 -79.90 15.11
N GLU A 233 -5.81 -79.10 15.92
CA GLU A 233 -7.26 -78.96 15.80
C GLU A 233 -7.58 -78.11 14.56
N VAL A 234 -8.68 -78.46 13.88
CA VAL A 234 -9.16 -77.73 12.70
C VAL A 234 -10.44 -77.03 13.11
N ASP A 235 -10.39 -75.70 13.12
CA ASP A 235 -11.55 -74.87 13.47
C ASP A 235 -11.61 -73.64 12.54
N ARG A 236 -12.75 -72.94 12.56
CA ARG A 236 -12.98 -71.70 11.83
C ARG A 236 -12.85 -70.53 12.79
N PRO A 237 -11.78 -69.74 12.69
CA PRO A 237 -11.54 -68.62 13.61
C PRO A 237 -12.66 -67.57 13.62
N TRP A 238 -13.36 -67.37 12.50
CA TRP A 238 -14.40 -66.36 12.36
C TRP A 238 -15.67 -66.95 11.75
N MET A 239 -16.76 -66.93 12.54
CA MET A 239 -18.03 -67.56 12.20
C MET A 239 -19.13 -66.49 12.20
N THR A 240 -19.53 -66.06 11.01
CA THR A 240 -20.66 -65.13 10.79
C THR A 240 -21.81 -65.85 10.09
N PRO A 241 -23.08 -65.43 10.29
CA PRO A 241 -24.23 -66.04 9.64
C PRO A 241 -24.09 -66.09 8.11
N GLU A 242 -23.48 -65.07 7.51
CA GLU A 242 -23.23 -65.01 6.07
C GLU A 242 -22.16 -66.00 5.62
N SER A 243 -21.10 -66.20 6.42
CA SER A 243 -20.05 -67.19 6.13
C SER A 243 -20.56 -68.62 6.21
N GLU A 244 -21.45 -68.91 7.16
CA GLU A 244 -22.05 -70.24 7.33
C GLU A 244 -22.92 -70.61 6.14
N LEU A 245 -23.77 -69.69 5.66
CA LEU A 245 -24.63 -69.92 4.49
C LEU A 245 -23.81 -70.24 3.22
N VAL A 246 -22.68 -69.57 3.01
CA VAL A 246 -21.80 -69.84 1.86
C VAL A 246 -21.16 -71.22 1.94
N HIS A 247 -20.78 -71.66 3.14
CA HIS A 247 -20.20 -72.99 3.33
C HIS A 247 -21.25 -74.10 3.25
N GLU A 248 -22.45 -73.90 3.78
CA GLU A 248 -23.57 -74.83 3.62
C GLU A 248 -23.92 -75.03 2.14
N GLN A 249 -23.90 -73.95 1.36
CA GLN A 249 -24.10 -74.01 -0.09
C GLN A 249 -22.99 -74.81 -0.78
N LYS A 250 -21.71 -74.56 -0.43
CA LYS A 250 -20.57 -75.32 -0.98
C LYS A 250 -20.60 -76.81 -0.59
N GLU A 251 -21.04 -77.13 0.62
CA GLU A 251 -21.21 -78.52 1.05
C GLU A 251 -22.37 -79.20 0.31
N ALA A 252 -23.46 -78.49 0.05
CA ALA A 252 -24.57 -79.00 -0.75
C ALA A 252 -24.14 -79.26 -2.21
N ASP A 253 -23.39 -78.34 -2.81
CA ASP A 253 -22.87 -78.46 -4.18
C ASP A 253 -21.84 -79.62 -4.28
N ALA A 254 -20.92 -79.76 -3.32
CA ALA A 254 -19.96 -80.86 -3.29
C ALA A 254 -20.64 -82.24 -3.12
N ARG A 255 -21.74 -82.31 -2.35
CA ARG A 255 -22.53 -83.54 -2.21
C ARG A 255 -23.26 -83.89 -3.52
N ALA A 256 -23.79 -82.88 -4.21
CA ALA A 256 -24.43 -83.08 -5.52
C ALA A 256 -23.44 -83.60 -6.58
N ASP A 257 -22.22 -83.07 -6.62
CA ASP A 257 -21.18 -83.55 -7.54
C ASP A 257 -20.77 -85.01 -7.26
N THR A 258 -20.67 -85.41 -5.98
CA THR A 258 -20.40 -86.81 -5.63
C THR A 258 -21.56 -87.78 -5.88
N GLU A 259 -22.80 -87.30 -6.01
CA GLU A 259 -23.96 -88.12 -6.40
C GLU A 259 -24.08 -88.29 -7.91
N ILE A 260 -23.60 -87.33 -8.71
CA ILE A 260 -23.51 -87.44 -10.17
C ILE A 260 -22.45 -88.48 -10.55
N ASP A 261 -21.31 -88.50 -9.87
CA ASP A 261 -20.20 -89.43 -10.16
C ASP A 261 -20.53 -90.90 -9.77
N LYS A 262 -21.50 -91.11 -8.87
CA LYS A 262 -22.01 -92.45 -8.49
C LYS A 262 -23.11 -92.99 -9.42
N LYS A 263 -23.60 -92.19 -10.38
CA LYS A 263 -24.63 -92.57 -11.36
C LYS A 263 -24.10 -92.79 -12.78
N THR A 264 -22.78 -92.78 -12.95
CA THR A 264 -22.06 -93.24 -14.16
C THR A 264 -21.37 -94.57 -13.90
#